data_AF-A0A2A2Q2U4-F1
#
_entry.id   AF-A0A2A2Q2U4-F1
#
_cell.length_a   1.000
_cell.length_b   1.000
_cell.length_c   1.000
_cell.angle_alpha   90.00
_cell.angle_beta   90.00
_cell.angle_gamma   90.00
#
_symmetry.space_group_name_H-M   'P 1'
#
loop_
_entity.id
_entity.type
_entity.pdbx_description
1 polymer ?
#
loop_
_entity_poly.entity_id
_entity_poly.type
_entity_poly.pdbx_seq_one_letter_code
_entity_poly.pdbx_strand_id
1 'polypeptide(L)'
;MKSTKESIRSKSFLFSWFQTLAALAAACVLCSCLDKEKEEELAKVVQEKKDLFEGLKRDLVEKNDELRRVSNEISELENATRNLRQYQKQELEVTKEFNDLKKYIEEVKASTELLEGSLTSWRRVARESFRGLQVGSLDLGGGRVVADATVLEMSDGSVLFSHQGGQTQVKLAELPNPLRERLIDESLVIQSIRIDPSQK
;
A
#
# COMPACT_ATOMS: atom_id res chain seq x y z
N MET A 1 -13.58 79.45 113.36
CA MET A 1 -12.99 78.18 112.88
C MET A 1 -14.08 77.30 112.26
N LYS A 2 -14.23 77.32 110.93
CA LYS A 2 -15.03 76.38 110.11
C LYS A 2 -14.90 76.82 108.64
N SER A 3 -13.83 76.43 107.95
CA SER A 3 -13.71 76.51 106.48
C SER A 3 -12.39 75.88 106.01
N THR A 4 -12.36 74.54 105.88
CA THR A 4 -11.25 73.80 105.22
C THR A 4 -11.61 72.30 105.05
N LYS A 5 -12.82 71.96 104.58
CA LYS A 5 -13.19 70.54 104.29
C LYS A 5 -13.77 70.27 102.90
N GLU A 6 -14.00 71.28 102.07
CA GLU A 6 -14.56 71.08 100.71
C GLU A 6 -13.52 71.00 99.58
N SER A 7 -12.27 71.39 99.84
CA SER A 7 -11.22 71.44 98.78
C SER A 7 -10.65 70.06 98.38
N ILE A 8 -10.80 69.03 99.21
CA ILE A 8 -10.22 67.70 98.95
C ILE A 8 -11.17 66.81 98.12
N ARG A 9 -12.50 67.04 98.19
CA ARG A 9 -13.49 66.27 97.38
C ARG A 9 -13.54 66.66 95.91
N SER A 10 -13.13 67.89 95.56
CA SER A 10 -13.08 68.36 94.16
C SER A 10 -11.89 67.76 93.38
N LYS A 11 -10.73 67.60 94.03
CA LYS A 11 -9.53 67.04 93.38
C LYS A 11 -9.65 65.55 93.06
N SER A 12 -10.33 64.76 93.90
CA SER A 12 -10.59 63.35 93.63
C SER A 12 -11.58 63.15 92.48
N PHE A 13 -12.52 64.07 92.30
CA PHE A 13 -13.49 64.02 91.20
C PHE A 13 -12.83 64.31 89.85
N LEU A 14 -11.96 65.31 89.79
CA LEU A 14 -11.19 65.61 88.57
C LEU A 14 -10.23 64.47 88.23
N PHE A 15 -9.57 63.87 89.22
CA PHE A 15 -8.65 62.75 88.97
C PHE A 15 -9.36 61.50 88.43
N SER A 16 -10.54 61.17 88.96
CA SER A 16 -11.40 60.08 88.46
C SER A 16 -11.90 60.34 87.03
N TRP A 17 -12.24 61.59 86.71
CA TRP A 17 -12.70 61.98 85.38
C TRP A 17 -11.58 61.94 84.33
N PHE A 18 -10.36 62.35 84.71
CA PHE A 18 -9.19 62.20 83.84
C PHE A 18 -8.81 60.73 83.60
N GLN A 19 -8.93 59.86 84.61
CA GLN A 19 -8.67 58.42 84.45
C GLN A 19 -9.69 57.74 83.52
N THR A 20 -10.96 58.12 83.61
CA THR A 20 -12.01 57.58 82.72
C THR A 20 -11.87 58.07 81.29
N LEU A 21 -11.52 59.34 81.06
CA LEU A 21 -11.22 59.86 79.72
C LEU A 21 -9.97 59.22 79.10
N ALA A 22 -8.91 59.01 79.89
CA ALA A 22 -7.70 58.32 79.42
C ALA A 22 -7.99 56.86 79.06
N ALA A 23 -8.81 56.16 79.85
CA ALA A 23 -9.24 54.79 79.54
C ALA A 23 -10.11 54.72 78.27
N LEU A 24 -11.00 55.70 78.05
CA LEU A 24 -11.83 55.77 76.85
C LEU A 24 -10.99 56.05 75.59
N ALA A 25 -10.02 56.96 75.68
CA ALA A 25 -9.09 57.26 74.58
C ALA A 25 -8.21 56.05 74.24
N ALA A 26 -7.69 55.33 75.25
CA ALA A 26 -6.94 54.10 75.05
C ALA A 26 -7.79 52.99 74.42
N ALA A 27 -9.06 52.86 74.81
CA ALA A 27 -10.00 51.93 74.20
C ALA A 27 -10.29 52.25 72.73
N CYS A 28 -10.45 53.53 72.37
CA CYS A 28 -10.60 53.96 70.97
C CYS A 28 -9.36 53.63 70.13
N VAL A 29 -8.14 53.90 70.64
CA VAL A 29 -6.89 53.58 69.93
C VAL A 29 -6.73 52.06 69.74
N LEU A 30 -7.04 51.26 70.76
CA LEU A 30 -7.00 49.80 70.66
C LEU A 30 -8.03 49.26 69.66
N CYS A 31 -9.23 49.85 69.60
CA CYS A 31 -10.26 49.47 68.63
C CYS A 31 -9.79 49.77 67.19
N SER A 32 -9.20 50.95 66.95
CA SER A 32 -8.63 51.32 65.65
C SER A 32 -7.42 50.47 65.23
N CYS A 33 -6.64 49.94 66.18
CA CYS A 33 -5.53 49.04 65.89
C CYS A 33 -5.99 47.62 65.54
N LEU A 34 -7.02 47.10 66.23
CA LEU A 34 -7.63 45.80 65.92
C LEU A 34 -8.28 45.78 64.53
N ASP A 35 -8.87 46.90 64.10
CA ASP A 35 -9.44 47.01 62.75
C ASP A 35 -8.33 47.00 61.67
N LYS A 36 -7.19 47.64 61.91
CA LYS A 36 -6.04 47.62 60.99
C LYS A 36 -5.39 46.25 60.83
N GLU A 37 -5.24 45.51 61.93
CA GLU A 37 -4.66 44.16 61.88
C GLU A 37 -5.53 43.21 61.04
N LYS A 38 -6.86 43.29 61.20
CA LYS A 38 -7.81 42.52 60.38
C LYS A 38 -7.82 42.94 58.92
N GLU A 39 -7.68 44.24 58.63
CA GLU A 39 -7.55 44.74 57.26
C GLU A 39 -6.28 44.22 56.57
N GLU A 40 -5.16 44.16 57.29
CA GLU A 40 -3.89 43.64 56.76
C GLU A 40 -3.96 42.11 56.50
N GLU A 41 -4.55 41.34 57.42
CA GLU A 41 -4.80 39.92 57.22
C GLU A 41 -5.73 39.65 56.03
N LEU A 42 -6.81 40.43 55.90
CA LEU A 42 -7.73 40.32 54.76
C LEU A 42 -7.02 40.64 53.44
N ALA A 43 -6.16 41.66 53.41
CA ALA A 43 -5.38 42.01 52.22
C ALA A 43 -4.42 40.88 51.81
N LYS A 44 -3.75 40.22 52.77
CA LYS A 44 -2.90 39.05 52.51
C LYS A 44 -3.69 37.90 51.90
N VAL A 45 -4.83 37.55 52.49
CA VAL A 45 -5.69 36.46 51.98
C VAL A 45 -6.24 36.78 50.59
N VAL A 46 -6.64 38.03 50.34
CA VAL A 46 -7.10 38.46 49.01
C VAL A 46 -5.98 38.34 47.98
N GLN A 47 -4.76 38.73 48.33
CA GLN A 47 -3.60 38.62 47.44
C GLN A 47 -3.25 37.16 47.16
N GLU A 48 -3.21 36.30 48.17
CA GLU A 48 -2.99 34.85 48.00
C GLU A 48 -4.04 34.21 47.09
N LYS A 49 -5.33 34.53 47.29
CA LYS A 49 -6.41 34.03 46.43
C LYS A 49 -6.29 34.54 45.00
N LYS A 50 -5.85 35.78 44.82
CA LYS A 50 -5.61 36.35 43.48
C LYS A 50 -4.47 35.63 42.77
N ASP A 51 -3.36 35.36 43.47
CA ASP A 51 -2.22 34.65 42.90
C ASP A 51 -2.57 33.20 42.56
N LEU A 52 -3.37 32.53 43.41
CA LEU A 52 -3.93 31.20 43.12
C LEU A 52 -4.86 31.23 41.90
N PHE A 53 -5.73 32.25 41.79
CA PHE A 53 -6.64 32.40 40.66
C PHE A 53 -5.89 32.61 39.34
N GLU A 54 -4.85 33.46 39.34
CA GLU A 54 -3.99 33.64 38.16
C GLU A 54 -3.13 32.41 37.85
N GLY A 55 -2.75 31.62 38.86
CA GLY A 55 -2.16 30.29 38.67
C GLY A 55 -3.10 29.35 37.94
N LEU A 56 -4.30 29.14 38.49
CA LEU A 56 -5.33 28.28 37.88
C LEU A 56 -5.71 28.72 36.46
N LYS A 57 -5.74 30.03 36.20
CA LYS A 57 -6.02 30.56 34.87
C LYS A 57 -4.93 30.19 33.87
N ARG A 58 -3.65 30.24 34.26
CA ARG A 58 -2.53 29.82 33.41
C ARG A 58 -2.59 28.32 33.13
N ASP A 59 -2.81 27.51 34.17
CA ASP A 59 -2.92 26.05 34.03
C ASP A 59 -4.09 25.66 33.10
N LEU A 60 -5.22 26.37 33.19
CA LEU A 60 -6.37 26.14 32.33
C LEU A 60 -6.09 26.48 30.86
N VAL A 61 -5.31 27.55 30.59
CA VAL A 61 -4.88 27.89 29.23
C VAL A 61 -3.93 26.81 28.69
N GLU A 62 -2.93 26.41 29.48
CA GLU A 62 -1.97 25.36 29.08
C GLU A 62 -2.68 24.03 28.77
N LYS A 63 -3.62 23.61 29.62
CA LYS A 63 -4.39 22.38 29.38
C LYS A 63 -5.32 22.48 28.17
N ASN A 64 -5.86 23.66 27.88
CA ASN A 64 -6.66 23.86 26.66
C ASN A 64 -5.79 23.80 25.39
N ASP A 65 -4.57 24.34 25.44
CA ASP A 65 -3.63 24.25 24.33
C ASP A 65 -3.14 22.81 24.12
N GLU A 66 -2.87 22.05 25.20
CA GLU A 66 -2.60 20.61 25.13
C GLU A 66 -3.77 19.84 24.51
N LEU A 67 -5.01 20.11 24.94
CA LEU A 67 -6.20 19.48 24.36
C LEU A 67 -6.33 19.75 22.87
N ARG A 68 -6.03 20.98 22.43
CA ARG A 68 -6.03 21.33 20.99
C ARG A 68 -4.95 20.57 20.22
N ARG A 69 -3.74 20.43 20.78
CA ARG A 69 -2.66 19.65 20.16
C ARG A 69 -3.04 18.19 20.00
N VAL A 70 -3.52 17.56 21.08
CA VAL A 70 -3.95 16.17 21.08
C VAL A 70 -5.11 15.96 20.09
N SER A 71 -6.07 16.90 20.03
CA SER A 71 -7.17 16.84 19.06
C SER A 71 -6.67 16.86 17.60
N ASN A 72 -5.64 17.65 17.30
CA ASN A 72 -5.06 17.69 15.96
C ASN A 72 -4.32 16.39 15.62
N GLU A 73 -3.54 15.86 16.55
CA GLU A 73 -2.84 14.57 16.39
C GLU A 73 -3.83 13.41 16.16
N ILE A 74 -4.95 13.39 16.88
CA ILE A 74 -6.02 12.41 16.65
C ILE A 74 -6.57 12.53 15.23
N SER A 75 -6.81 13.75 14.74
CA SER A 75 -7.30 13.98 13.38
C SER A 75 -6.30 13.50 12.31
N GLU A 76 -5.00 13.74 12.53
CA GLU A 76 -3.93 13.25 11.65
C GLU A 76 -3.87 11.72 11.64
N LEU A 77 -3.97 11.07 12.81
CA LEU A 77 -3.99 9.62 12.93
C LEU A 77 -5.24 8.99 12.27
N GLU A 78 -6.39 9.63 12.39
CA GLU A 78 -7.61 9.20 11.70
C GLU A 78 -7.44 9.27 10.18
N ASN A 79 -6.84 10.35 9.67
CA ASN A 79 -6.54 10.50 8.25
C ASN A 79 -5.52 9.45 7.76
N ALA A 80 -4.46 9.21 8.53
CA ALA A 80 -3.48 8.17 8.24
C ALA A 80 -4.13 6.77 8.22
N THR A 81 -5.05 6.50 9.15
CA THR A 81 -5.80 5.24 9.21
C THR A 81 -6.71 5.06 7.99
N ARG A 82 -7.37 6.13 7.52
CA ARG A 82 -8.18 6.10 6.28
C ARG A 82 -7.31 5.79 5.06
N ASN A 83 -6.15 6.44 4.94
CA ASN A 83 -5.22 6.19 3.85
C ASN A 83 -4.71 4.75 3.86
N LEU A 84 -4.36 4.22 5.04
CA LEU A 84 -3.92 2.82 5.18
C LEU A 84 -4.98 1.83 4.72
N ARG A 85 -6.26 2.06 5.04
CA ARG A 85 -7.38 1.23 4.53
C ARG A 85 -7.52 1.31 3.01
N GLN A 86 -7.27 2.48 2.41
CA GLN A 86 -7.27 2.62 0.95
C GLN A 86 -6.14 1.82 0.31
N TYR A 87 -4.92 1.89 0.85
CA TYR A 87 -3.79 1.11 0.35
C TYR A 87 -4.02 -0.40 0.48
N GLN A 88 -4.59 -0.87 1.59
CA GLN A 88 -4.95 -2.28 1.76
C GLN A 88 -5.96 -2.76 0.70
N LYS A 89 -6.93 -1.91 0.34
CA LYS A 89 -7.88 -2.24 -0.72
C LYS A 89 -7.20 -2.32 -2.09
N GLN A 90 -6.31 -1.38 -2.39
CA GLN A 90 -5.52 -1.39 -3.63
C GLN A 90 -4.61 -2.61 -3.71
N GLU A 91 -3.96 -2.99 -2.61
CA GLU A 91 -3.09 -4.18 -2.55
C GLU A 91 -3.88 -5.47 -2.82
N LEU A 92 -5.10 -5.59 -2.27
CA LEU A 92 -5.99 -6.72 -2.56
C LEU A 92 -6.43 -6.78 -4.02
N GLU A 93 -6.72 -5.62 -4.62
CA GLU A 93 -7.09 -5.50 -6.04
C GLU A 93 -5.94 -5.93 -6.95
N VAL A 94 -4.73 -5.41 -6.70
CA VAL A 94 -3.51 -5.80 -7.43
C VAL A 94 -3.20 -7.29 -7.27
N THR A 95 -3.39 -7.83 -6.07
CA THR A 95 -3.19 -9.27 -5.82
C THR A 95 -4.17 -10.13 -6.62
N LYS A 96 -5.42 -9.67 -6.76
CA LYS A 96 -6.43 -10.34 -7.58
C LYS A 96 -6.04 -10.31 -9.07
N GLU A 97 -5.68 -9.13 -9.59
CA GLU A 97 -5.22 -8.98 -10.97
C GLU A 97 -3.98 -9.84 -11.26
N PHE A 98 -3.05 -9.91 -10.32
CA PHE A 98 -1.86 -10.76 -10.44
C PHE A 98 -2.22 -12.26 -10.53
N ASN A 99 -3.17 -12.72 -9.72
CA ASN A 99 -3.65 -14.11 -9.79
C ASN A 99 -4.37 -14.41 -11.10
N ASP A 100 -5.19 -13.48 -11.60
CA ASP A 100 -5.86 -13.61 -12.89
C ASP A 100 -4.84 -13.67 -14.04
N LEU A 101 -3.79 -12.85 -14.00
CA LEU A 101 -2.70 -12.88 -14.99
C LEU A 101 -1.94 -14.20 -14.94
N LYS A 102 -1.65 -14.72 -13.74
CA LYS A 102 -0.98 -16.01 -13.59
C LYS A 102 -1.80 -17.13 -14.23
N LYS A 103 -3.12 -17.15 -14.00
CA LYS A 103 -4.03 -18.11 -14.63
C LYS A 103 -4.01 -17.99 -16.16
N TYR A 104 -4.06 -16.77 -16.69
CA TYR A 104 -3.97 -16.53 -18.13
C TYR A 104 -2.66 -17.05 -18.72
N ILE A 105 -1.52 -16.86 -18.04
CA ILE A 105 -0.23 -17.41 -18.47
C ILE A 105 -0.26 -18.95 -18.54
N GLU A 106 -0.88 -19.62 -17.57
CA GLU A 106 -1.04 -21.08 -17.57
C GLU A 106 -1.93 -21.54 -18.73
N GLU A 107 -3.04 -20.84 -19.01
CA GLU A 107 -3.92 -21.12 -20.16
C GLU A 107 -3.21 -20.94 -21.51
N VAL A 108 -2.40 -19.89 -21.65
CA VAL A 108 -1.59 -19.66 -22.86
C VAL A 108 -0.55 -20.76 -23.03
N LYS A 109 0.15 -21.16 -21.95
CA LYS A 109 1.12 -22.26 -22.00
C LYS A 109 0.48 -23.58 -22.42
N ALA A 110 -0.66 -23.94 -21.83
CA ALA A 110 -1.41 -25.12 -22.22
C ALA A 110 -1.85 -25.06 -23.70
N SER A 111 -2.29 -23.90 -24.17
CA SER A 111 -2.67 -23.70 -25.57
C SER A 111 -1.48 -23.82 -26.52
N THR A 112 -0.31 -23.30 -26.14
CA THR A 112 0.92 -23.44 -26.95
C THR A 112 1.38 -24.89 -27.00
N GLU A 113 1.33 -25.64 -25.90
CA GLU A 113 1.68 -27.07 -25.88
C GLU A 113 0.74 -27.90 -26.76
N LEU A 114 -0.56 -27.59 -26.74
CA LEU A 114 -1.55 -28.22 -27.62
C LEU A 114 -1.29 -27.91 -29.10
N LEU A 115 -0.95 -26.66 -29.42
CA LEU A 115 -0.61 -26.25 -30.78
C LEU A 115 0.69 -26.91 -31.27
N GLU A 116 1.73 -26.95 -30.44
CA GLU A 116 3.00 -27.61 -30.77
C GLU A 116 2.82 -29.12 -30.98
N GLY A 117 2.03 -29.78 -30.13
CA GLY A 117 1.68 -31.19 -30.29
C GLY A 117 0.89 -31.45 -31.58
N SER A 118 -0.09 -30.60 -31.87
CA SER A 118 -0.89 -30.69 -33.10
C SER A 118 -0.04 -30.47 -34.35
N LEU A 119 0.86 -29.48 -34.32
CA LEU A 119 1.76 -29.15 -35.41
C LEU A 119 2.79 -30.27 -35.65
N THR A 120 3.32 -30.87 -34.58
CA THR A 120 4.22 -32.03 -34.67
C THR A 120 3.52 -33.24 -35.27
N SER A 121 2.30 -33.52 -34.82
CA SER A 121 1.47 -34.60 -35.38
C SER A 121 1.16 -34.37 -36.86
N TRP A 122 0.79 -33.15 -37.22
CA TRP A 122 0.51 -32.76 -38.60
C TRP A 122 1.74 -32.89 -39.50
N ARG A 123 2.90 -32.40 -39.06
CA ARG A 123 4.18 -32.58 -39.77
C ARG A 123 4.51 -34.05 -40.02
N ARG A 124 4.29 -34.91 -39.02
CA ARG A 124 4.50 -36.35 -39.15
C ARG A 124 3.58 -36.95 -40.22
N VAL A 125 2.28 -36.65 -40.18
CA VAL A 125 1.31 -37.15 -41.16
C VAL A 125 1.63 -36.64 -42.57
N ALA A 126 1.98 -35.35 -42.70
CA ALA A 126 2.40 -34.76 -43.96
C ALA A 126 3.61 -35.51 -44.53
N ARG A 127 4.63 -35.79 -43.72
CA ARG A 127 5.82 -36.54 -44.13
C ARG A 127 5.52 -37.98 -44.53
N GLU A 128 4.69 -38.65 -43.75
CA GLU A 128 4.23 -40.01 -44.07
C GLU A 128 3.48 -40.05 -45.41
N SER A 129 2.74 -38.99 -45.78
CA SER A 129 2.04 -38.93 -47.07
C SER A 129 2.95 -38.87 -48.29
N PHE A 130 4.19 -38.39 -48.13
CA PHE A 130 5.19 -38.35 -49.21
C PHE A 130 5.93 -39.69 -49.37
N ARG A 131 5.78 -40.63 -48.44
CA ARG A 131 6.43 -41.94 -48.53
C ARG A 131 5.88 -42.73 -49.72
N GLY A 132 6.78 -43.25 -50.55
CA GLY A 132 6.42 -43.96 -51.77
C GLY A 132 6.21 -43.06 -52.99
N LEU A 133 6.32 -41.73 -52.84
CA LEU A 133 6.27 -40.82 -53.98
C LEU A 133 7.44 -41.12 -54.93
N GLN A 134 7.11 -41.44 -56.18
CA GLN A 134 8.10 -41.58 -57.23
C GLN A 134 8.49 -40.21 -57.76
N VAL A 135 9.78 -39.95 -57.69
CA VAL A 135 10.45 -38.78 -58.22
C VAL A 135 11.26 -39.26 -59.41
N GLY A 136 11.01 -38.70 -60.60
CA GLY A 136 11.59 -39.18 -61.85
C GLY A 136 13.13 -39.12 -61.86
N SER A 137 13.70 -38.10 -62.50
CA SER A 137 15.16 -37.89 -62.50
C SER A 137 15.52 -36.83 -61.47
N LEU A 138 16.42 -37.18 -60.55
CA LEU A 138 16.93 -36.31 -59.49
C LEU A 138 18.40 -36.01 -59.75
N ASP A 139 18.71 -34.74 -60.04
CA ASP A 139 20.09 -34.26 -60.08
C ASP A 139 20.54 -33.86 -58.67
N LEU A 140 21.51 -34.59 -58.14
CA LEU A 140 22.10 -34.37 -56.81
C LEU A 140 23.26 -33.36 -56.84
N GLY A 141 23.56 -32.78 -58.01
CA GLY A 141 24.73 -31.96 -58.23
C GLY A 141 26.01 -32.78 -58.44
N GLY A 142 27.06 -32.13 -58.94
CA GLY A 142 28.35 -32.79 -59.21
C GLY A 142 28.29 -33.88 -60.29
N GLY A 143 27.28 -33.84 -61.16
CA GLY A 143 27.08 -34.82 -62.24
C GLY A 143 26.42 -36.13 -61.81
N ARG A 144 25.92 -36.23 -60.57
CA ARG A 144 25.22 -37.42 -60.07
C ARG A 144 23.73 -37.30 -60.31
N VAL A 145 23.24 -38.00 -61.33
CA VAL A 145 21.81 -38.10 -61.63
C VAL A 145 21.31 -39.46 -61.18
N VAL A 146 20.24 -39.46 -60.40
CA VAL A 146 19.55 -40.66 -59.94
C VAL A 146 18.20 -40.74 -60.65
N ALA A 147 17.99 -41.80 -61.43
CA ALA A 147 16.71 -42.08 -62.07
C ALA A 147 15.82 -42.97 -61.17
N ASP A 148 14.52 -42.80 -61.31
CA ASP A 148 13.46 -43.57 -60.65
C ASP A 148 13.61 -43.61 -59.12
N ALA A 149 13.89 -42.45 -58.54
CA ALA A 149 14.04 -42.29 -57.10
C ALA A 149 12.68 -42.34 -56.40
N THR A 150 12.54 -43.17 -55.37
CA THR A 150 11.32 -43.25 -54.55
C THR A 150 11.60 -42.71 -53.15
N VAL A 151 10.75 -41.83 -52.64
CA VAL A 151 10.88 -41.31 -51.27
C VAL A 151 10.64 -42.44 -50.26
N LEU A 152 11.65 -42.76 -49.46
CA LEU A 152 11.57 -43.76 -48.39
C LEU A 152 11.16 -43.14 -47.05
N GLU A 153 11.76 -41.99 -46.72
CA GLU A 153 11.60 -41.31 -45.45
C GLU A 153 11.91 -39.81 -45.60
N MET A 154 11.25 -38.96 -44.80
CA MET A 154 11.49 -37.52 -44.77
C MET A 154 11.61 -37.01 -43.33
N SER A 155 12.64 -36.21 -43.06
CA SER A 155 12.89 -35.54 -41.78
C SER A 155 12.88 -34.02 -41.95
N ASP A 156 13.09 -33.27 -40.85
CA ASP A 156 13.06 -31.79 -40.85
C ASP A 156 14.08 -31.14 -41.79
N GLY A 157 15.17 -31.84 -42.11
CA GLY A 157 16.27 -31.29 -42.90
C GLY A 157 16.69 -32.13 -44.12
N SER A 158 16.12 -33.32 -44.30
CA SER A 158 16.59 -34.26 -45.33
C SER A 158 15.51 -35.23 -45.80
N VAL A 159 15.72 -35.78 -46.98
CA VAL A 159 14.87 -36.80 -47.60
C VAL A 159 15.75 -37.99 -47.97
N LEU A 160 15.30 -39.20 -47.63
CA LEU A 160 15.93 -40.45 -48.02
C LEU A 160 15.22 -41.00 -49.26
N PHE A 161 15.99 -41.24 -50.32
CA PHE A 161 15.51 -41.83 -51.57
C PHE A 161 16.01 -43.26 -51.74
N SER A 162 15.16 -44.13 -52.27
CA SER A 162 15.51 -45.46 -52.81
C SER A 162 15.63 -45.38 -54.33
N HIS A 163 16.66 -45.97 -54.91
CA HIS A 163 16.84 -46.09 -56.37
C HIS A 163 17.57 -47.40 -56.69
N GLN A 164 17.72 -47.73 -57.98
CA GLN A 164 18.38 -48.99 -58.41
C GLN A 164 19.82 -49.13 -57.90
N GLY A 165 20.49 -48.02 -57.61
CA GLY A 165 21.87 -47.97 -57.11
C GLY A 165 21.99 -48.00 -55.58
N GLY A 166 20.89 -48.07 -54.84
CA GLY A 166 20.89 -48.09 -53.38
C GLY A 166 20.02 -46.99 -52.76
N GLN A 167 20.42 -46.53 -51.57
CA GLN A 167 19.74 -45.46 -50.86
C GLN A 167 20.63 -44.22 -50.79
N THR A 168 20.03 -43.05 -50.99
CA THR A 168 20.74 -41.77 -50.90
C THR A 168 19.95 -40.78 -50.05
N GLN A 169 20.61 -40.22 -49.03
CA GLN A 169 20.05 -39.15 -48.21
C GLN A 169 20.50 -37.79 -48.75
N VAL A 170 19.54 -36.89 -48.96
CA VAL A 170 19.78 -35.56 -49.55
C VAL A 170 19.19 -34.51 -48.63
N LYS A 171 19.91 -33.39 -48.42
CA LYS A 171 19.35 -32.28 -47.65
C LYS A 171 18.25 -31.60 -48.44
N LEU A 172 17.18 -31.17 -47.78
CA LEU A 172 16.08 -30.43 -48.41
C LEU A 172 16.58 -29.18 -49.16
N ALA A 173 17.60 -28.51 -48.62
CA ALA A 173 18.23 -27.34 -49.24
C ALA A 173 19.01 -27.65 -50.54
N GLU A 174 19.41 -28.90 -50.76
CA GLU A 174 20.16 -29.35 -51.94
C GLU A 174 19.23 -29.90 -53.03
N LEU A 175 17.95 -30.12 -52.73
CA LEU A 175 16.97 -30.58 -53.71
C LEU A 175 16.63 -29.49 -54.74
N PRO A 176 16.35 -29.86 -56.00
CA PRO A 176 15.85 -28.93 -57.00
C PRO A 176 14.60 -28.17 -56.49
N ASN A 177 14.52 -26.86 -56.76
CA ASN A 177 13.42 -26.01 -56.29
C ASN A 177 12.01 -26.59 -56.51
N PRO A 178 11.66 -27.20 -57.67
CA PRO A 178 10.32 -27.75 -57.89
C PRO A 178 9.97 -28.92 -56.95
N LEU A 179 10.97 -29.72 -56.57
CA LEU A 179 10.78 -30.83 -55.63
C LEU A 179 10.81 -30.34 -54.19
N ARG A 180 11.68 -29.37 -53.91
CA ARG A 180 11.75 -28.70 -52.63
C ARG A 180 10.42 -28.04 -52.28
N GLU A 181 9.82 -27.29 -53.20
CA GLU A 181 8.50 -26.68 -53.00
C GLU A 181 7.42 -27.73 -52.72
N ARG A 182 7.39 -28.84 -53.48
CA ARG A 182 6.41 -29.91 -53.26
C ARG A 182 6.58 -30.68 -51.95
N LEU A 183 7.81 -30.83 -51.47
CA LEU A 183 8.14 -31.59 -50.26
C LEU A 183 8.17 -30.72 -48.99
N ILE A 184 8.45 -29.42 -49.12
CA ILE A 184 8.44 -28.44 -48.03
C ILE A 184 7.05 -27.81 -47.85
N ASP A 185 6.24 -27.74 -48.90
CA ASP A 185 4.88 -27.20 -48.78
C ASP A 185 3.96 -28.20 -48.07
N GLU A 186 4.13 -28.27 -46.74
CA GLU A 186 3.29 -29.05 -45.84
C GLU A 186 1.81 -28.62 -45.98
N SER A 187 1.50 -27.43 -46.55
CA SER A 187 0.13 -26.95 -46.79
C SER A 187 -0.65 -27.73 -47.85
N LEU A 188 0.04 -28.43 -48.76
CA LEU A 188 -0.60 -29.27 -49.80
C LEU A 188 -1.36 -30.48 -49.22
N VAL A 189 -1.11 -30.83 -47.96
CA VAL A 189 -1.79 -31.94 -47.25
C VAL A 189 -3.20 -31.53 -46.77
N ILE A 190 -3.53 -30.23 -46.75
CA ILE A 190 -4.78 -29.71 -46.17
C ILE A 190 -6.01 -29.94 -47.08
N GLN A 191 -5.83 -30.33 -48.35
CA GLN A 191 -6.99 -30.48 -49.26
C GLN A 191 -7.91 -31.68 -48.96
N SER A 192 -7.53 -32.61 -48.08
CA SER A 192 -8.34 -33.80 -47.77
C SER A 192 -9.12 -33.76 -46.45
N ILE A 193 -8.89 -32.78 -45.56
CA ILE A 193 -9.67 -32.63 -44.32
C ILE A 193 -10.85 -31.71 -44.59
N ARG A 194 -11.87 -32.21 -45.30
CA ARG A 194 -13.20 -31.61 -45.25
C ARG A 194 -13.79 -31.91 -43.87
N ILE A 195 -13.74 -30.92 -42.97
CA ILE A 195 -14.54 -30.94 -41.76
C ILE A 195 -15.99 -30.84 -42.22
N ASP A 196 -16.72 -31.96 -42.13
CA ASP A 196 -18.15 -32.02 -42.42
C ASP A 196 -18.88 -31.19 -41.35
N PRO A 197 -19.50 -30.04 -41.68
CA PRO A 197 -20.10 -29.15 -40.70
C PRO A 197 -21.47 -29.64 -40.19
N SER A 198 -21.80 -30.92 -40.43
CA SER A 198 -23.11 -31.51 -40.15
C SER A 198 -23.30 -32.04 -38.73
N GLN A 199 -22.36 -31.82 -37.81
CA GLN A 199 -22.56 -32.08 -36.37
C GLN A 199 -22.69 -30.76 -35.59
N LYS A 200 -23.90 -30.20 -35.62
CA LYS A 200 -24.42 -29.27 -34.62
C LYS A 200 -25.75 -29.82 -34.11
#